data_AF-A0A3N6FCQ5-F1
#
_entry.id   AF-A0A3N6FCQ5-F1
#
_cell.length_a   1.000
_cell.length_b   1.000
_cell.length_c   1.000
_cell.angle_alpha   90.00
_cell.angle_beta   90.00
_cell.angle_gamma   90.00
#
_symmetry.space_group_name_H-M   'P 1'
#
loop_
_entity.id
_entity.type
_entity.pdbx_description
1 polymer ?
#
loop_
_entity_poly.entity_id
_entity_poly.type
_entity_poly.pdbx_seq_one_letter_code
_entity_poly.pdbx_strand_id
1 'polypeptide(L)' 'MKTAGRPLTKAERKKYNRAQHERKIREDLIGKHGNDLGTFLFWLRVMSIQGTQKFREGDSSFIRDVALALENVYRRHNG' A
#
# COMPACT_ATOMS: atom_id res chain seq x y z
N MET A 1 -13.73 -9.74 2.05
CA MET A 1 -14.05 -11.00 1.33
C MET A 1 -14.78 -11.92 2.30
N LYS A 2 -16.10 -12.07 2.17
CA LYS A 2 -16.84 -13.12 2.88
C LYS A 2 -16.82 -14.37 1.99
N THR A 3 -16.04 -15.38 2.34
CA THR A 3 -16.19 -16.72 1.73
C THR A 3 -17.36 -17.40 2.41
N ALA A 4 -18.33 -17.84 1.60
CA ALA A 4 -19.56 -18.51 2.03
C ALA A 4 -19.26 -19.82 2.78
N GLY A 5 -18.91 -19.73 4.07
CA GLY A 5 -18.70 -20.87 4.98
C GLY A 5 -17.50 -21.76 4.70
N ARG A 6 -16.90 -21.75 3.50
CA ARG A 6 -15.74 -22.59 3.19
C ARG A 6 -14.45 -22.06 3.83
N PRO A 7 -13.57 -22.93 4.37
CA PRO A 7 -12.24 -22.54 4.80
C PRO A 7 -11.43 -21.91 3.65
N LEU A 8 -10.65 -20.88 3.96
CA LEU A 8 -9.74 -20.28 2.98
C LEU A 8 -8.70 -21.32 2.52
N THR A 9 -8.49 -21.39 1.20
CA THR A 9 -7.37 -22.13 0.60
C THR A 9 -6.03 -21.54 1.03
N LYS A 10 -4.94 -22.29 0.87
CA LYS A 10 -3.58 -21.82 1.22
C LYS A 10 -3.20 -20.52 0.49
N ALA A 11 -3.60 -20.39 -0.78
CA ALA A 11 -3.34 -19.19 -1.58
C ALA A 11 -4.14 -17.98 -1.07
N GLU A 12 -5.42 -18.17 -0.75
CA GLU A 12 -6.27 -17.12 -0.18
C GLU A 12 -5.78 -16.68 1.21
N ARG A 13 -5.36 -17.62 2.08
CA ARG A 13 -4.74 -17.29 3.37
C ARG A 13 -3.46 -16.48 3.20
N LYS A 14 -2.59 -16.85 2.25
CA LYS A 14 -1.36 -16.10 1.98
C LYS A 14 -1.66 -14.67 1.53
N LYS A 15 -2.63 -14.49 0.63
CA LYS A 15 -3.08 -13.17 0.16
C LYS A 15 -3.67 -12.34 1.30
N TYR A 16 -4.52 -12.95 2.13
CA TYR A 16 -5.12 -12.32 3.30
C TYR A 16 -4.05 -11.88 4.31
N ASN A 17 -3.13 -12.79 4.68
CA ASN A 17 -2.06 -12.48 5.63
C ASN A 17 -1.14 -11.37 5.12
N ARG A 18 -0.83 -11.35 3.82
CA ARG A 18 -0.07 -10.24 3.21
C ARG A 18 -0.85 -8.93 3.32
N ALA A 19 -2.14 -8.91 3.02
CA ALA A 19 -2.97 -7.70 3.16
C ALA A 19 -3.05 -7.21 4.62
N GLN A 20 -3.18 -8.12 5.59
CA GLN A 20 -3.16 -7.77 7.01
C GLN A 20 -1.79 -7.23 7.45
N HIS A 21 -0.71 -7.83 6.97
CA HIS A 21 0.65 -7.36 7.26
C HIS A 21 0.89 -5.95 6.74
N GLU A 22 0.49 -5.68 5.48
CA GLU A 22 0.61 -4.34 4.89
C GLU A 22 -0.27 -3.32 5.62
N ARG A 23 -1.47 -3.70 6.05
CA ARG A 23 -2.33 -2.85 6.89
C ARG A 23 -1.66 -2.50 8.22
N LYS A 24 -1.07 -3.49 8.91
CA LYS A 24 -0.36 -3.27 10.17
C LYS A 24 0.81 -2.30 9.99
N ILE A 25 1.62 -2.47 8.95
CA ILE A 25 2.74 -1.56 8.65
C ILE A 25 2.24 -0.13 8.45
N ARG A 26 1.14 0.06 7.71
CA ARG A 26 0.53 1.38 7.53
C ARG A 26 0.10 1.98 8.87
N GLU A 27 -0.59 1.21 9.71
CA GLU A 27 -1.04 1.65 11.03
C GLU A 27 0.14 2.01 11.94
N ASP A 28 1.21 1.21 11.95
CA ASP A 28 2.44 1.46 12.71
C ASP A 28 3.15 2.75 12.25
N LEU A 29 3.22 2.99 10.94
CA LEU A 29 3.82 4.22 10.38
C LEU A 29 3.00 5.45 10.75
N ILE A 30 1.67 5.37 10.65
CA ILE A 30 0.76 6.44 11.07
C ILE A 30 0.89 6.71 12.57
N GLY A 31 0.95 5.66 13.40
CA GLY A 31 1.10 5.81 14.84
C GLY A 31 2.41 6.48 15.26
N LYS A 32 3.50 6.24 14.52
CA LYS A 32 4.83 6.80 14.82
C LYS A 32 5.05 8.22 14.28
N HIS A 33 4.51 8.52 13.11
CA HIS A 33 4.85 9.73 12.36
C HIS A 33 3.67 10.70 12.18
N GLY A 34 2.50 10.36 12.72
CA GLY A 34 1.26 11.06 12.42
C GLY A 34 0.65 10.60 11.10
N ASN A 35 -0.61 10.97 10.89
CA ASN A 35 -1.43 10.48 9.78
C ASN A 35 -0.79 10.70 8.40
N ASP A 36 -0.30 11.91 8.16
CA ASP A 36 0.10 12.30 6.81
C ASP A 36 1.51 11.82 6.47
N LEU A 37 2.51 12.07 7.32
CA LEU A 37 3.87 11.56 7.13
C LEU A 37 3.90 10.02 7.17
N GLY A 38 3.13 9.39 8.06
CA GLY A 38 3.00 7.93 8.09
C GLY A 38 2.38 7.36 6.80
N THR A 39 1.35 8.02 6.26
CA THR A 39 0.75 7.64 4.97
C THR A 39 1.74 7.83 3.81
N PHE A 40 2.51 8.91 3.80
CA PHE A 40 3.55 9.17 2.79
C PHE A 40 4.64 8.09 2.81
N LEU A 41 5.19 7.79 3.98
CA LEU A 41 6.22 6.76 4.15
C LEU A 41 5.72 5.37 3.73
N PHE A 42 4.44 5.08 3.99
CA PHE A 42 3.82 3.84 3.54
C PHE A 42 3.78 3.75 2.00
N TRP A 43 3.36 4.81 1.31
CA TRP A 43 3.32 4.85 -0.16
C TRP A 43 4.70 4.76 -0.80
N LEU A 44 5.71 5.44 -0.22
CA LEU A 44 7.10 5.29 -0.65
C LEU A 44 7.58 3.84 -0.55
N ARG A 45 7.28 3.16 0.56
CA ARG A 45 7.61 1.73 0.72
C ARG A 45 6.94 0.87 -0.35
N VAL A 46 5.65 1.09 -0.61
CA VAL A 46 4.90 0.35 -1.65
C VAL A 46 5.55 0.52 -3.03
N MET A 47 5.93 1.75 -3.39
CA MET A 47 6.67 2.02 -4.63
C MET A 47 8.05 1.39 -4.64
N SER A 48 8.79 1.41 -3.54
CA SER A 48 10.12 0.78 -3.48
C SER A 48 10.07 -0.73 -3.68
N ILE A 49 9.01 -1.41 -3.20
CA ILE A 49 8.88 -2.86 -3.32
C ILE A 49 8.36 -3.26 -4.71
N GLN A 50 7.37 -2.54 -5.23
CA GLN A 50 6.63 -2.97 -6.42
C GLN A 50 6.92 -2.14 -7.67
N GLY A 51 7.43 -0.91 -7.51
CA GLY A 51 7.60 0.06 -8.58
C GLY A 51 8.47 -0.45 -9.72
N THR A 52 9.65 -1.01 -9.43
CA THR A 52 10.54 -1.55 -10.46
C THR A 52 9.93 -2.71 -11.23
N GLN A 53 9.23 -3.61 -10.53
CA GLN A 53 8.57 -4.75 -11.17
C GLN A 53 7.40 -4.28 -12.05
N LYS A 54 6.54 -3.40 -11.52
CA LYS A 54 5.39 -2.84 -12.24
C LYS A 54 5.79 -1.98 -13.43
N PHE A 55 6.88 -1.23 -13.31
CA PHE A 55 7.48 -0.51 -14.41
C PHE A 55 7.95 -1.45 -15.53
N ARG A 56 8.65 -2.53 -15.18
CA ARG A 56 9.07 -3.56 -16.16
C ARG A 56 7.90 -4.30 -16.80
N GLU A 57 6.82 -4.51 -16.05
CA GLU A 57 5.57 -5.09 -16.54
C GLU A 57 4.74 -4.12 -17.42
N GLY A 58 5.15 -2.85 -17.54
CA GLY A 58 4.41 -1.82 -18.29
C GLY A 58 3.14 -1.32 -17.60
N ASP A 59 2.96 -1.63 -16.31
CA ASP A 59 1.78 -1.26 -15.52
C ASP A 59 1.87 0.22 -15.08
N SER A 60 1.57 1.10 -16.03
CA SER A 60 1.57 2.56 -15.83
C SER A 60 0.46 3.04 -14.90
N SER A 61 -0.64 2.28 -14.75
CA SER A 61 -1.74 2.57 -13.83
C SER A 61 -1.27 2.60 -12.38
N PHE A 62 -0.56 1.55 -11.94
CA PHE A 62 -0.06 1.48 -10.57
C PHE A 62 0.90 2.63 -10.25
N ILE A 63 1.82 2.93 -11.17
CA ILE A 63 2.79 4.01 -10.99
C ILE A 63 2.08 5.36 -10.86
N ARG A 64 1.05 5.60 -11.68
CA ARG A 64 0.24 6.81 -11.62
C ARG A 64 -0.52 6.94 -10.30
N ASP A 65 -1.15 5.87 -9.83
CA ASP A 65 -1.91 5.88 -8.59
C ASP A 65 -1.03 6.22 -7.39
N VAL A 66 0.18 5.66 -7.32
CA VAL A 66 1.10 6.00 -6.23
C VAL A 66 1.65 7.41 -6.37
N ALA A 67 1.98 7.87 -7.59
CA ALA A 67 2.43 9.24 -7.82
C ALA A 67 1.37 10.26 -7.35
N LEU A 68 0.10 10.04 -7.69
CA LEU A 68 -1.02 10.87 -7.24
C LEU A 68 -1.20 10.83 -5.71
N ALA A 69 -1.05 9.66 -5.08
CA ALA A 69 -1.12 9.54 -3.64
C ALA A 69 -0.01 10.35 -2.93
N LEU A 70 1.22 10.32 -3.47
CA LEU A 70 2.35 11.09 -2.95
C LEU A 70 2.14 12.60 -3.16
N GLU A 71 1.68 13.01 -4.35
CA GLU A 71 1.37 14.41 -4.66
C GLU A 71 0.29 14.98 -3.72
N ASN A 72 -0.75 14.21 -3.44
CA ASN A 72 -1.82 14.61 -2.51
C ASN A 72 -1.33 14.81 -1.07
N VAL A 73 -0.31 14.08 -0.63
CA VAL A 73 0.29 14.34 0.69
C VAL A 73 1.17 15.58 0.61
N TYR A 74 1.99 15.72 -0.44
CA TYR A 74 2.83 16.89 -0.65
C TYR A 74 2.03 18.20 -0.67
N ARG A 75 0.92 18.25 -1.42
CA ARG A 75 0.04 19.43 -1.52
C ARG A 75 -0.61 19.81 -0.19
N ARG A 76 -0.92 18.85 0.68
CA ARG A 76 -1.49 19.15 2.01
C ARG A 76 -0.49 19.80 2.98
N HIS A 77 0.81 19.63 2.73
CA HIS A 77 1.85 20.18 3.60
C HIS A 77 2.54 21.43 3.04
N ASN A 78 2.54 21.61 1.72
CA ASN A 78 3.22 22.72 1.04
C ASN A 78 2.24 23.68 0.34
N GLY A 79 0.95 23.61 0.67
CA GLY A 79 -0.12 24.47 0.17
C GLY A 79 -0.58 25.46 1.21
#